data_AF-A0AAW0ZM72-F1
#
_entry.id   AF-A0AAW0ZM72-F1
#
_cell.length_a   1.000
_cell.length_b   1.000
_cell.length_c   1.000
_cell.angle_alpha   90.00
_cell.angle_beta   90.00
_cell.angle_gamma   90.00
#
_symmetry.space_group_name_H-M   'P 1'
#
loop_
_entity.id
_entity.type
_entity.pdbx_description
1 polymer ?
#
loop_
_entity_poly.entity_id
_entity_poly.type
_entity_poly.pdbx_seq_one_letter_code
_entity_poly.pdbx_strand_id
1 'polypeptide(L)'
;MFQQILQKSSVSVEIEVRPRQLVPDTNCFIDYLPQLQNIAKAVSGAQPIYTLMVPLVVLNELEGLARGADSRDCPPASRATLDPEHVARVAESAKAALAFARSRNPAIRCLTTRGTVLTSSTFTVEEDVDKDGLTRNDDRILATCLSLCKAGNKDQANAEEGQPRRLRREVVLLTEDRNLRVKALARDVPVREVPDFMQWAGLG
;
A
#
# COMPACT_ATOMS: atom_id res chain seq x y z
N MET A 1 -22.81 33.45 27.33
CA MET A 1 -23.41 32.82 26.13
C MET A 1 -22.39 32.40 25.07
N PHE A 2 -21.12 32.13 25.43
CA PHE A 2 -20.06 31.70 24.48
C PHE A 2 -19.47 30.30 24.79
N GLN A 3 -19.78 29.72 25.96
CA GLN A 3 -19.29 28.40 26.39
C GLN A 3 -20.13 27.20 25.88
N GLN A 4 -21.30 27.43 25.28
CA GLN A 4 -22.15 26.36 24.73
C GLN A 4 -21.87 26.05 23.24
N ILE A 5 -21.07 26.86 22.55
CA ILE A 5 -20.81 26.69 21.11
C ILE A 5 -19.66 25.67 20.85
N LEU A 6 -18.82 25.40 21.86
CA LEU A 6 -17.75 24.40 21.80
C LEU A 6 -18.20 22.96 22.10
N GLN A 7 -19.48 22.74 22.40
CA GLN A 7 -20.08 21.40 22.52
C GLN A 7 -20.49 20.79 21.16
N LYS A 8 -20.00 21.35 20.04
CA LYS A 8 -20.15 20.72 18.72
C LYS A 8 -19.10 19.64 18.54
N SER A 9 -19.42 18.46 19.06
CA SER A 9 -19.15 17.17 18.43
C SER A 9 -17.68 16.92 18.06
N SER A 10 -16.82 16.74 19.05
CA SER A 10 -15.65 15.87 18.85
C SER A 10 -16.19 14.45 18.65
N VAL A 11 -16.50 14.08 17.42
CA VAL A 11 -16.78 12.69 17.08
C VAL A 11 -15.45 11.95 17.23
N SER A 12 -15.22 11.34 18.39
CA SER A 12 -14.09 10.44 18.59
C SER A 12 -14.28 9.24 17.67
N VAL A 13 -13.23 8.88 16.93
CA VAL A 13 -13.20 7.68 16.09
C VAL A 13 -12.31 6.67 16.78
N GLU A 14 -12.85 5.50 17.10
CA GLU A 14 -12.08 4.38 17.65
C GLU A 14 -11.83 3.37 16.53
N ILE A 15 -10.56 3.10 16.22
CA ILE A 15 -10.20 2.15 15.17
C ILE A 15 -9.70 0.85 15.79
N GLU A 16 -10.44 -0.23 15.60
CA GLU A 16 -9.97 -1.58 15.89
C GLU A 16 -9.19 -2.12 14.69
N VAL A 17 -7.88 -2.30 14.85
CA VAL A 17 -6.99 -2.77 13.78
C VAL A 17 -6.79 -4.28 13.90
N ARG A 18 -7.19 -5.04 12.87
CA ARG A 18 -7.00 -6.50 12.78
C ARG A 18 -6.34 -6.87 11.44
N PRO A 19 -5.02 -6.67 11.31
CA PRO A 19 -4.33 -6.77 10.03
C PRO A 19 -4.52 -8.15 9.37
N ARG A 20 -5.04 -8.15 8.15
CA ARG A 20 -5.07 -9.31 7.24
C ARG A 20 -4.60 -8.96 5.84
N GLN A 21 -4.84 -7.72 5.43
CA GLN A 21 -4.48 -7.19 4.12
C GLN A 21 -3.42 -6.10 4.31
N LEU A 22 -2.26 -6.28 3.70
CA LEU A 22 -1.15 -5.34 3.81
C LEU A 22 -0.90 -4.73 2.45
N VAL A 23 -0.90 -3.40 2.37
CA VAL A 23 -0.69 -2.67 1.11
C VAL A 23 0.70 -2.04 1.15
N PRO A 24 1.73 -2.67 0.56
CA PRO A 24 3.05 -2.06 0.43
C PRO A 24 3.09 -1.01 -0.69
N ASP A 25 3.86 0.06 -0.48
CA ASP A 25 4.27 0.98 -1.54
C ASP A 25 5.51 0.46 -2.30
N THR A 26 6.00 1.23 -3.27
CA THR A 26 7.16 0.86 -4.09
C THR A 26 8.44 0.73 -3.28
N ASN A 27 8.69 1.65 -2.34
CA ASN A 27 9.89 1.64 -1.50
C ASN A 27 9.93 0.39 -0.60
N CYS A 28 8.78 -0.06 -0.11
CA CYS A 28 8.70 -1.32 0.65
C CYS A 28 9.29 -2.50 -0.12
N PHE A 29 9.08 -2.57 -1.43
CA PHE A 29 9.65 -3.62 -2.27
C PHE A 29 11.14 -3.42 -2.55
N ILE A 30 11.61 -2.19 -2.68
CA ILE A 30 13.02 -1.90 -2.95
C ILE A 30 13.88 -2.18 -1.71
N ASP A 31 13.41 -1.74 -0.53
CA ASP A 31 14.20 -1.71 0.69
C ASP A 31 13.95 -2.93 1.60
N TYR A 32 12.76 -3.53 1.53
CA TYR A 32 12.31 -4.57 2.48
C TYR A 32 11.82 -5.86 1.84
N LEU A 33 12.29 -6.21 0.63
CA LEU A 33 11.87 -7.43 -0.06
C LEU A 33 12.01 -8.71 0.79
N PRO A 34 13.11 -8.97 1.51
CA PRO A 34 13.22 -10.17 2.35
C PRO A 34 12.16 -10.24 3.46
N GLN A 35 11.82 -9.10 4.06
CA GLN A 35 10.80 -9.01 5.11
C GLN A 35 9.41 -9.24 4.53
N LEU A 36 9.09 -8.66 3.37
CA LEU A 36 7.84 -8.94 2.65
C LEU A 36 7.71 -10.43 2.29
N GLN A 37 8.82 -11.08 1.90
CA GLN A 37 8.85 -12.53 1.68
C GLN A 37 8.58 -13.32 2.95
N ASN A 38 9.08 -12.89 4.11
CA ASN A 38 8.80 -13.54 5.39
C ASN A 38 7.33 -13.38 5.81
N ILE A 39 6.74 -12.20 5.61
CA ILE A 39 5.31 -11.96 5.80
C ILE A 39 4.49 -12.93 4.92
N ALA A 40 4.86 -13.06 3.65
CA ALA A 40 4.15 -13.94 2.71
C ALA A 40 4.31 -15.44 3.02
N LYS A 41 5.29 -15.82 3.85
CA LYS A 41 5.47 -17.20 4.34
C LYS A 41 4.67 -17.49 5.61
N ALA A 42 4.16 -16.46 6.29
CA ALA A 42 3.39 -16.63 7.52
C ALA A 42 2.03 -17.27 7.21
N VAL A 43 1.84 -18.52 7.64
CA VAL A 43 0.63 -19.32 7.38
C VAL A 43 0.01 -19.82 8.67
N SER A 44 -1.33 -19.93 8.66
CA SER A 44 -2.11 -20.61 9.69
C SER A 44 -2.83 -21.78 9.02
N GLY A 45 -2.33 -23.00 9.26
CA GLY A 45 -2.73 -24.17 8.48
C GLY A 45 -2.34 -24.02 7.00
N ALA A 46 -3.33 -24.17 6.11
CA ALA A 46 -3.13 -24.05 4.66
C ALA A 46 -3.36 -22.62 4.11
N GLN A 47 -3.63 -21.64 4.98
CA GLN A 47 -4.00 -20.27 4.58
C GLN A 47 -2.95 -19.25 5.02
N PRO A 48 -2.68 -18.21 4.21
CA PRO A 48 -1.81 -17.12 4.63
C PRO A 48 -2.45 -16.33 5.78
N ILE A 49 -1.64 -15.97 6.78
CA ILE A 49 -2.08 -15.10 7.89
C ILE A 49 -2.29 -13.68 7.37
N TYR A 50 -1.39 -13.23 6.51
CA TYR A 50 -1.40 -11.92 5.88
C TYR A 50 -1.37 -12.06 4.37
N THR A 51 -2.13 -11.23 3.67
CA THR A 51 -2.09 -11.11 2.21
C THR A 51 -1.48 -9.77 1.82
N LEU A 52 -0.40 -9.81 1.04
CA LEU A 52 0.18 -8.64 0.39
C LEU A 52 -0.71 -8.25 -0.79
N MET A 53 -1.40 -7.13 -0.64
CA MET A 53 -2.29 -6.52 -1.61
C MET A 53 -1.48 -5.48 -2.40
N VAL A 54 -0.92 -5.87 -3.54
CA VAL A 54 0.01 -5.06 -4.35
C VAL A 54 -0.75 -4.16 -5.35
N PRO A 55 -0.77 -2.83 -5.15
CA PRO A 55 -1.44 -1.92 -6.08
C PRO A 55 -0.80 -1.98 -7.47
N LEU A 56 -1.61 -1.89 -8.53
CA LEU A 56 -1.10 -1.86 -9.91
C LEU A 56 -0.12 -0.70 -10.16
N VAL A 57 -0.35 0.46 -9.53
CA VAL A 57 0.55 1.61 -9.63
C VAL A 57 1.96 1.28 -9.14
N VAL A 58 2.09 0.47 -8.08
CA VAL A 58 3.38 0.01 -7.54
C VAL A 58 4.06 -0.94 -8.52
N LEU A 59 3.31 -1.86 -9.14
CA LEU A 59 3.88 -2.72 -10.19
C LEU A 59 4.41 -1.92 -11.37
N ASN A 60 3.67 -0.90 -11.81
CA ASN A 60 4.09 -0.03 -12.93
C ASN A 60 5.35 0.77 -12.58
N GLU A 61 5.46 1.28 -11.36
CA GLU A 61 6.68 1.94 -10.88
C GLU A 61 7.86 0.97 -10.84
N LEU A 62 7.68 -0.24 -10.30
CA LEU A 62 8.72 -1.27 -10.29
C LEU A 62 9.14 -1.67 -11.72
N GLU A 63 8.22 -1.75 -12.68
CA GLU A 63 8.54 -1.98 -14.09
C GLU A 63 9.37 -0.84 -14.70
N GLY A 64 9.04 0.41 -14.38
CA GLY A 64 9.83 1.57 -14.77
C GLY A 64 11.24 1.53 -14.18
N LEU A 65 11.37 1.23 -12.88
CA LEU A 65 12.64 1.10 -12.19
C LEU A 65 13.49 -0.06 -12.75
N ALA A 66 12.87 -1.20 -13.04
CA ALA A 66 13.54 -2.40 -13.56
C ALA A 66 14.14 -2.19 -14.96
N ARG A 67 13.56 -1.30 -15.78
CA ARG A 67 14.13 -0.89 -17.08
C ARG A 67 15.36 0.01 -16.91
N GLY A 68 15.57 0.56 -15.71
CA GLY A 68 16.58 1.58 -15.45
C GLY A 68 16.19 2.93 -16.04
N ALA A 69 16.97 3.98 -15.72
CA ALA A 69 16.85 5.25 -16.40
C ALA A 69 17.23 5.04 -17.89
N ASP A 70 16.23 4.87 -18.75
CA ASP A 70 16.47 4.74 -20.18
C ASP A 70 17.14 6.04 -20.65
N SER A 71 18.28 5.93 -21.31
CA SER A 71 19.20 7.04 -21.62
C SER A 71 18.60 8.18 -22.48
N ARG A 72 17.32 8.08 -22.83
CA ARG A 72 16.57 8.97 -23.71
C ARG A 72 15.54 9.85 -22.98
N ASP A 73 15.14 9.49 -21.75
CA ASP A 73 14.02 10.15 -21.04
C ASP A 73 14.45 11.09 -19.91
N CYS A 74 15.75 11.20 -19.61
CA CYS A 74 16.27 12.16 -18.65
C CYS A 74 16.92 13.38 -19.33
N PRO A 75 16.56 14.62 -18.96
CA PRO A 75 17.30 15.81 -19.35
C PRO A 75 18.79 15.66 -18.95
N PRO A 76 19.74 16.09 -19.78
CA PRO A 76 21.18 15.90 -19.54
C PRO A 76 21.66 16.45 -18.19
N ALA A 77 20.98 17.47 -17.64
CA ALA A 77 21.29 18.03 -16.33
C ALA A 77 21.03 17.08 -15.14
N SER A 78 20.08 16.15 -15.27
CA SER A 78 19.72 15.18 -14.22
C SER A 78 20.55 13.89 -14.30
N ARG A 79 21.27 13.67 -15.41
CA ARG A 79 22.16 12.52 -15.63
C ARG A 79 23.50 12.64 -14.91
N ALA A 80 23.95 13.88 -14.64
CA ALA A 80 25.24 14.13 -14.01
C ALA A 80 25.26 13.90 -12.48
N THR A 81 24.09 13.69 -11.86
CA THR A 81 23.93 13.62 -10.40
C THR A 81 23.55 12.25 -9.86
N LEU A 82 23.20 11.29 -10.72
CA LEU A 82 22.80 9.94 -10.29
C LEU A 82 23.97 8.98 -10.45
N ASP A 83 24.38 8.37 -9.34
CA ASP A 83 25.39 7.32 -9.32
C ASP A 83 24.94 6.12 -10.16
N PRO A 84 25.66 5.78 -11.25
CA PRO A 84 25.30 4.65 -12.11
C PRO A 84 25.20 3.32 -11.35
N GLU A 85 26.02 3.12 -10.32
CA GLU A 85 25.97 1.89 -9.50
C GLU A 85 24.68 1.83 -8.68
N HIS A 86 24.26 2.97 -8.11
CA HIS A 86 22.99 3.08 -7.40
C HIS A 86 21.80 2.78 -8.32
N VAL A 87 21.77 3.35 -9.53
CA VAL A 87 20.70 3.11 -10.51
C VAL A 87 20.63 1.63 -10.89
N ALA A 88 21.78 1.00 -11.16
CA ALA A 88 21.84 -0.43 -11.47
C ALA A 88 21.34 -1.30 -10.31
N ARG A 89 21.70 -0.95 -9.07
CA ARG A 89 21.25 -1.65 -7.86
C ARG A 89 19.74 -1.56 -7.69
N VAL A 90 19.16 -0.37 -7.82
CA VAL A 90 17.70 -0.17 -7.73
C VAL A 90 16.97 -0.93 -8.82
N ALA A 91 17.48 -0.93 -10.06
CA ALA A 91 16.89 -1.70 -11.15
C ALA A 91 16.89 -3.21 -10.86
N GLU A 92 17.97 -3.75 -10.29
CA GLU A 92 18.04 -5.16 -9.92
C GLU A 92 17.11 -5.51 -8.77
N SER A 93 17.04 -4.67 -7.73
CA SER A 93 16.04 -4.80 -6.65
C SER A 93 14.61 -4.79 -7.20
N ALA A 94 14.31 -3.89 -8.15
CA ALA A 94 13.00 -3.80 -8.78
C ALA A 94 12.65 -5.05 -9.59
N LYS A 95 13.61 -5.65 -10.31
CA LYS A 95 13.39 -6.94 -11.00
C LYS A 95 13.07 -8.07 -10.02
N ALA A 96 13.83 -8.18 -8.93
CA ALA A 96 13.60 -9.18 -7.89
C ALA A 96 12.22 -8.98 -7.24
N ALA A 97 11.84 -7.74 -6.95
CA ALA A 97 10.54 -7.37 -6.44
C ALA A 97 9.40 -7.74 -7.40
N LEU A 98 9.52 -7.46 -8.70
CA LEU A 98 8.53 -7.83 -9.71
C LEU A 98 8.35 -9.35 -9.79
N ALA A 99 9.45 -10.11 -9.79
CA ALA A 99 9.40 -11.56 -9.80
C ALA A 99 8.66 -12.11 -8.58
N PHE A 100 8.89 -11.52 -7.40
CA PHE A 100 8.17 -11.87 -6.17
C PHE A 100 6.69 -11.47 -6.23
N ALA A 101 6.36 -10.23 -6.59
CA ALA A 101 5.00 -9.71 -6.62
C ALA A 101 4.11 -10.44 -7.65
N ARG A 102 4.70 -10.96 -8.74
CA ARG A 102 4.02 -11.74 -9.78
C ARG A 102 4.09 -13.25 -9.57
N SER A 103 4.71 -13.71 -8.48
CA SER A 103 4.80 -15.14 -8.19
C SER A 103 3.41 -15.74 -7.93
N ARG A 104 3.26 -17.05 -8.14
CA ARG A 104 2.02 -17.78 -7.84
C ARG A 104 1.85 -18.07 -6.33
N ASN A 105 2.21 -17.10 -5.48
CA ASN A 105 2.09 -17.21 -4.04
C ASN A 105 0.66 -16.80 -3.60
N PRO A 106 -0.11 -17.66 -2.90
CA PRO A 106 -1.46 -17.34 -2.46
C PRO A 106 -1.54 -16.17 -1.47
N ALA A 107 -0.42 -15.82 -0.81
CA ALA A 107 -0.29 -14.66 0.06
C ALA A 107 -0.10 -13.34 -0.70
N ILE A 108 -0.07 -13.34 -2.04
CA ILE A 108 0.15 -12.14 -2.85
C ILE A 108 -1.01 -11.96 -3.82
N ARG A 109 -1.57 -10.75 -3.88
CA ARG A 109 -2.66 -10.39 -4.78
C ARG A 109 -2.41 -9.02 -5.38
N CYS A 110 -2.43 -8.94 -6.71
CA CYS A 110 -2.36 -7.68 -7.44
C CYS A 110 -3.77 -7.09 -7.57
N LEU A 111 -3.90 -5.77 -7.49
CA LEU A 111 -5.21 -5.12 -7.52
C LEU A 111 -5.21 -3.76 -8.20
N THR A 112 -6.33 -3.45 -8.84
CA THR A 112 -6.60 -2.11 -9.39
C THR A 112 -6.85 -1.10 -8.27
N THR A 113 -6.80 0.19 -8.59
CA THR A 113 -7.11 1.30 -7.67
C THR A 113 -8.53 1.19 -7.10
N ARG A 114 -9.44 0.52 -7.82
CA ARG A 114 -10.83 0.23 -7.38
C ARG A 114 -10.94 -0.98 -6.46
N GLY A 115 -9.84 -1.63 -6.09
CA GLY A 115 -9.83 -2.79 -5.20
C GLY A 115 -10.20 -4.12 -5.88
N THR A 116 -10.24 -4.17 -7.21
CA THR A 116 -10.51 -5.42 -7.93
C THR A 116 -9.25 -6.27 -7.95
N VAL A 117 -9.32 -7.49 -7.40
CA VAL A 117 -8.22 -8.45 -7.42
C VAL A 117 -8.08 -9.02 -8.82
N LEU A 118 -6.86 -9.00 -9.32
CA LEU A 118 -6.53 -9.49 -10.66
C LEU A 118 -6.20 -10.98 -10.60
N THR A 119 -6.76 -11.74 -11.53
CA THR A 119 -6.61 -13.21 -11.61
C THR A 119 -5.52 -13.66 -12.56
N SER A 120 -5.03 -12.77 -13.43
CA SER A 120 -3.96 -13.04 -14.40
C SER A 120 -2.68 -12.30 -14.04
N SER A 121 -1.55 -12.80 -14.56
CA SER A 121 -0.22 -12.19 -14.45
C SER A 121 0.13 -11.27 -15.62
N THR A 122 -0.72 -11.24 -16.66
CA THR A 122 -0.59 -10.38 -17.83
C THR A 122 -1.54 -9.19 -17.67
N PHE A 123 -0.97 -8.00 -17.47
CA PHE A 123 -1.73 -6.79 -17.19
C PHE A 123 -1.63 -5.84 -18.37
N THR A 124 -2.78 -5.37 -18.87
CA THR A 124 -2.81 -4.24 -19.80
C THR A 124 -2.92 -2.96 -18.98
N VAL A 125 -1.95 -2.06 -19.17
CA VAL A 125 -1.81 -0.76 -18.48
C VAL A 125 -3.14 0.03 -18.47
N GLU A 126 -4.00 -0.17 -19.47
CA GLU A 126 -5.27 0.51 -19.66
C GLU A 126 -6.32 0.30 -18.54
N GLU A 127 -6.20 -0.74 -17.69
CA GLU A 127 -7.23 -1.03 -16.68
C GLU A 127 -7.20 -0.11 -15.45
N ASP A 128 -6.10 0.65 -15.23
CA ASP A 128 -5.93 1.47 -14.04
C ASP A 128 -5.36 2.87 -14.31
N VAL A 129 -5.30 3.29 -15.57
CA VAL A 129 -4.84 4.64 -15.94
C VAL A 129 -5.96 5.63 -15.67
N ASP A 130 -5.71 6.55 -14.74
CA ASP A 130 -6.52 7.75 -14.59
C ASP A 130 -6.32 8.61 -15.85
N LYS A 131 -7.40 8.94 -16.55
CA LYS A 131 -7.35 9.55 -17.90
C LYS A 131 -6.65 10.91 -17.93
N ASP A 132 -6.48 11.54 -16.77
CA ASP A 132 -5.98 12.91 -16.67
C ASP A 132 -4.48 13.00 -16.35
N GLY A 133 -3.79 11.90 -16.02
CA GLY A 133 -2.34 11.89 -15.75
C GLY A 133 -1.87 12.76 -14.57
N LEU A 134 -2.78 13.44 -13.87
CA LEU A 134 -2.52 14.37 -12.76
C LEU A 134 -2.51 13.70 -11.39
N THR A 135 -3.13 12.53 -11.26
CA THR A 135 -3.25 11.82 -9.99
C THR A 135 -1.91 11.23 -9.60
N ARG A 136 -1.37 11.66 -8.44
CA ARG A 136 -0.09 11.16 -7.93
C ARG A 136 -0.21 9.69 -7.55
N ASN A 137 0.89 8.95 -7.67
CA ASN A 137 0.93 7.53 -7.34
C ASN A 137 0.53 7.26 -5.88
N ASP A 138 0.95 8.12 -4.95
CA ASP A 138 0.49 8.11 -3.55
C ASP A 138 -1.03 8.11 -3.41
N ASP A 139 -1.72 8.93 -4.20
CA ASP A 139 -3.17 9.08 -4.13
C ASP A 139 -3.87 7.82 -4.69
N ARG A 140 -3.25 7.15 -5.66
CA ARG A 140 -3.71 5.85 -6.18
C ARG A 140 -3.50 4.71 -5.18
N ILE A 141 -2.35 4.66 -4.50
CA ILE A 141 -2.10 3.70 -3.41
C ILE A 141 -3.13 3.91 -2.29
N LEU A 142 -3.36 5.16 -1.89
CA LEU A 142 -4.33 5.49 -0.86
C LEU A 142 -5.77 5.13 -1.29
N ALA A 143 -6.15 5.44 -2.52
CA ALA A 143 -7.46 5.05 -3.06
C ALA A 143 -7.65 3.53 -3.07
N THR A 144 -6.59 2.78 -3.34
CA THR A 144 -6.56 1.31 -3.24
C THR A 144 -6.88 0.86 -1.81
N CYS A 145 -6.19 1.42 -0.80
CA CYS A 145 -6.47 1.13 0.61
C CYS A 145 -7.92 1.42 0.99
N LEU A 146 -8.47 2.55 0.55
CA LEU A 146 -9.84 2.95 0.85
C LEU A 146 -10.87 2.02 0.21
N SER A 147 -10.62 1.56 -1.02
CA SER A 147 -11.47 0.59 -1.71
C SER A 147 -11.52 -0.75 -0.95
N LEU A 148 -10.37 -1.22 -0.44
CA LEU A 148 -10.30 -2.42 0.41
C LEU A 148 -11.03 -2.23 1.75
N CYS A 149 -10.84 -1.09 2.42
CA CYS A 149 -11.54 -0.76 3.67
C CYS A 149 -13.06 -0.75 3.49
N LYS A 150 -13.57 -0.27 2.34
CA LYS A 150 -15.02 -0.28 2.04
C LYS A 150 -15.56 -1.69 1.83
N ALA A 151 -14.80 -2.56 1.15
CA ALA A 151 -15.20 -3.93 0.90
C ALA A 151 -15.34 -4.74 2.20
N GLY A 152 -14.48 -4.51 3.19
CA GLY A 152 -14.51 -5.20 4.49
C GLY A 152 -15.54 -4.67 5.50
N ASN A 153 -16.13 -3.49 5.27
CA ASN A 153 -17.07 -2.85 6.21
C ASN A 153 -18.56 -3.18 5.93
N LYS A 154 -18.87 -4.10 5.02
CA LYS A 154 -20.28 -4.44 4.70
C LYS A 154 -21.08 -4.92 5.92
N ASP A 155 -20.41 -5.35 6.99
CA ASP A 155 -21.04 -5.87 8.22
C ASP A 155 -21.08 -4.87 9.40
N GLN A 156 -20.63 -3.62 9.24
CA GLN A 156 -20.72 -2.61 10.31
C GLN A 156 -22.09 -1.93 10.31
N ALA A 157 -23.05 -2.53 11.03
CA ALA A 157 -24.34 -1.92 11.33
C ALA A 157 -24.20 -0.81 12.39
N ASN A 158 -24.85 0.32 12.09
CA ASN A 158 -25.35 1.41 12.94
C ASN A 158 -24.47 1.90 14.10
N ALA A 159 -23.90 3.10 13.93
CA ALA A 159 -23.44 3.89 15.05
C ALA A 159 -24.65 4.30 15.92
N GLU A 160 -24.64 3.94 17.20
CA GLU A 160 -25.60 4.46 18.18
C GLU A 160 -25.34 5.96 18.43
N GLU A 161 -26.40 6.76 18.53
CA GLU A 161 -26.28 8.20 18.79
C GLU A 161 -25.56 8.46 20.11
N GLY A 162 -24.47 9.24 20.05
CA GLY A 162 -23.69 9.67 21.21
C GLY A 162 -22.43 8.84 21.52
N GLN A 163 -22.18 7.74 20.81
CA GLN A 163 -20.95 6.95 20.97
C GLN A 163 -19.87 7.32 19.92
N PRO A 164 -18.57 7.15 20.25
CA PRO A 164 -17.50 7.23 19.26
C PRO A 164 -17.78 6.32 18.07
N ARG A 165 -17.49 6.80 16.87
CA ARG A 165 -17.61 5.99 15.66
C ARG A 165 -16.54 4.89 15.71
N ARG A 166 -16.97 3.64 15.88
CA ARG A 166 -16.08 2.48 15.87
C ARG A 166 -15.87 1.96 14.47
N LEU A 167 -14.61 1.85 14.06
CA LEU A 167 -14.19 1.37 12.75
C LEU A 167 -13.32 0.14 12.93
N ARG A 168 -13.75 -1.01 12.41
CA ARG A 168 -12.84 -2.14 12.24
C ARG A 168 -12.08 -1.98 10.92
N ARG A 169 -10.76 -2.22 10.95
CA ARG A 169 -9.89 -2.14 9.79
C ARG A 169 -9.02 -3.38 9.71
N GLU A 170 -9.18 -4.14 8.61
CA GLU A 170 -8.32 -5.29 8.31
C GLU A 170 -7.17 -4.95 7.35
N VAL A 171 -7.20 -3.73 6.81
CA VAL A 171 -6.20 -3.19 5.89
C VAL A 171 -5.18 -2.36 6.67
N VAL A 172 -3.90 -2.57 6.40
CA VAL A 172 -2.80 -1.74 6.87
C VAL A 172 -1.95 -1.32 5.69
N LEU A 173 -1.67 -0.03 5.57
CA LEU A 173 -0.69 0.50 4.62
C LEU A 173 0.71 0.32 5.20
N LEU A 174 1.61 -0.29 4.42
CA LEU A 174 3.04 -0.36 4.73
C LEU A 174 3.76 0.73 3.95
N THR A 175 4.34 1.69 4.66
CA THR A 175 5.10 2.81 4.06
C THR A 175 5.95 3.52 5.11
N GLU A 176 7.10 4.04 4.68
CA GLU A 176 7.92 4.99 5.45
C GLU A 176 7.73 6.43 4.97
N ASP A 177 6.98 6.66 3.89
CA ASP A 177 6.75 8.01 3.37
C ASP A 177 5.85 8.81 4.32
N ARG A 178 6.38 9.91 4.83
CA ARG A 178 5.70 10.78 5.79
C ARG A 178 4.43 11.40 5.21
N ASN A 179 4.43 11.80 3.95
CA ASN A 179 3.29 12.46 3.32
C ASN A 179 2.16 11.46 3.10
N LEU A 180 2.47 10.28 2.55
CA LEU A 180 1.51 9.21 2.35
C LEU A 180 0.95 8.71 3.69
N ARG A 181 1.80 8.58 4.72
CA ARG A 181 1.37 8.27 6.10
C ARG A 181 0.36 9.29 6.63
N VAL A 182 0.65 10.59 6.50
CA VAL A 182 -0.28 11.65 6.94
C VAL A 182 -1.60 11.57 6.17
N LYS A 183 -1.55 11.39 4.83
CA LYS A 183 -2.76 11.27 4.00
C LYS A 183 -3.62 10.06 4.37
N ALA A 184 -2.99 8.93 4.73
CA ALA A 184 -3.65 7.70 5.14
C ALA A 184 -4.30 7.81 6.52
N LEU A 185 -3.57 8.33 7.50
CA LEU A 185 -4.09 8.56 8.86
C LEU A 185 -5.27 9.54 8.86
N ALA A 186 -5.21 10.59 8.03
CA ALA A 186 -6.32 11.54 7.86
C ALA A 186 -7.60 10.92 7.27
N ARG A 187 -7.55 9.66 6.80
CA ARG A 187 -8.68 8.91 6.23
C ARG A 187 -8.95 7.60 6.97
N ASP A 188 -8.51 7.49 8.23
CA ASP A 188 -8.72 6.32 9.08
C ASP A 188 -8.16 5.01 8.49
N VAL A 189 -7.06 5.11 7.73
CA VAL A 189 -6.30 3.97 7.22
C VAL A 189 -5.10 3.73 8.15
N PRO A 190 -5.02 2.56 8.83
CA PRO A 190 -3.87 2.22 9.65
C PRO A 190 -2.57 2.17 8.84
N VAL A 191 -1.47 2.68 9.42
CA VAL A 191 -0.15 2.72 8.79
C VAL A 191 0.90 2.11 9.70
N ARG A 192 1.83 1.34 9.11
CA ARG A 192 3.02 0.81 9.77
C ARG A 192 4.21 0.84 8.82
N GLU A 193 5.40 0.88 9.38
CA GLU A 193 6.64 0.61 8.65
C GLU A 193 6.85 -0.91 8.61
N VAL A 194 7.58 -1.42 7.61
CA VAL A 194 7.76 -2.87 7.47
C VAL A 194 8.45 -3.49 8.69
N PRO A 195 9.56 -2.92 9.23
CA PRO A 195 10.21 -3.47 10.43
C PRO A 195 9.29 -3.49 11.66
N ASP A 196 8.55 -2.41 11.88
CA ASP A 196 7.59 -2.30 12.99
C ASP A 196 6.48 -3.35 12.89
N PHE A 197 5.96 -3.57 11.68
CA PHE A 197 4.95 -4.58 11.44
C PHE A 197 5.48 -5.99 11.72
N MET A 198 6.70 -6.29 11.27
CA MET A 198 7.37 -7.57 11.49
C MET A 198 7.54 -7.86 12.99
N GLN A 199 8.00 -6.88 13.77
CA GLN A 199 8.14 -7.01 15.21
C GLN A 199 6.79 -7.24 15.88
N TRP A 200 5.77 -6.46 15.51
CA TRP A 200 4.41 -6.61 16.04
C TRP A 200 3.79 -7.98 15.70
N ALA A 201 4.07 -8.50 14.50
CA ALA A 201 3.57 -9.80 14.04
C ALA A 201 4.36 -11.00 14.60
N GLY A 202 5.49 -10.76 15.30
CA GLY A 202 6.37 -11.83 15.79
C GLY A 202 7.10 -12.56 14.66
N LEU A 203 7.41 -11.87 13.56
CA LEU A 203 8.08 -12.39 12.37
C LEU A 203 9.55 -11.93 12.23
N GLY A 204 10.03 -11.10 13.15
CA GLY A 204 11.37 -10.51 13.17
C GLY A 204 12.43 -11.39 13.81
#